data_AF-A0A958QNV6-F1
#
_entry.id   AF-A0A958QNV6-F1
#
_cell.length_a   1.000
_cell.length_b   1.000
_cell.length_c   1.000
_cell.angle_alpha   90.00
_cell.angle_beta   90.00
_cell.angle_gamma   90.00
#
_symmetry.space_group_name_H-M   'P 1'
#
loop_
_entity.id
_entity.type
_entity.pdbx_description
1 polymer ?
#
loop_
_entity_poly.entity_id
_entity_poly.type
_entity_poly.pdbx_seq_one_letter_code
_entity_poly.pdbx_strand_id
1 'polypeptide(L)'
;MAESEQSEDGQKIRENIRDSYFEGFDRVLRKVLDHRRTLIAQTLAWRLRPYFRHLPSPGMSKSPDSENPWEPVESLSRLRSIVGGRFQNLRTRWTEAGLPLREHRGDRAEDYAVDEEGWLALSSWILKQGYESRLTPNQVGCVMELRKK
;
A
#
# COMPACT_ATOMS: atom_id res chain seq x y z
N MET A 1 16.90 70.46 14.47
CA MET A 1 16.32 69.13 14.75
C MET A 1 15.56 68.62 13.52
N ALA A 2 16.22 68.49 12.36
CA ALA A 2 15.59 68.05 11.11
C ALA A 2 16.45 67.06 10.29
N GLU A 3 17.57 66.59 10.84
CA GLU A 3 18.51 65.70 10.12
C GLU A 3 18.35 64.22 10.51
N SER A 4 17.54 63.90 11.54
CA SER A 4 17.38 62.53 12.04
C SER A 4 16.30 61.72 11.30
N GLU A 5 15.33 62.36 10.64
CA GLU A 5 14.24 61.66 9.94
C GLU A 5 14.64 61.12 8.56
N GLN A 6 15.63 61.75 7.90
CA GLN A 6 16.10 61.31 6.57
C GLN A 6 16.91 59.99 6.61
N SER A 7 17.42 59.58 7.78
CA SER A 7 18.22 58.36 7.93
C SER A 7 17.39 57.09 8.12
N GLU A 8 16.22 57.17 8.78
CA GLU A 8 15.36 55.99 9.01
C GLU A 8 14.60 55.58 7.75
N ASP A 9 14.10 56.54 6.97
CA ASP A 9 13.38 56.26 5.73
C ASP A 9 14.30 55.65 4.67
N GLY A 10 15.56 56.11 4.59
CA GLY A 10 16.56 55.52 3.71
C GLY A 10 16.95 54.08 4.07
N GLN A 11 16.84 53.71 5.35
CA GLN A 11 17.12 52.36 5.81
C GLN A 11 15.93 51.41 5.56
N LYS A 12 14.70 51.88 5.82
CA LYS A 12 13.47 51.13 5.49
C LYS A 12 13.30 50.88 3.99
N ILE A 13 13.69 51.84 3.15
CA ILE A 13 13.65 51.66 1.68
C ILE A 13 14.63 50.57 1.24
N ARG A 14 15.84 50.50 1.82
CA ARG A 14 16.82 49.45 1.49
C ARG A 14 16.37 48.07 1.96
N GLU A 15 15.73 47.97 3.13
CA GLU A 15 15.17 46.71 3.65
C GLU A 15 14.00 46.23 2.78
N ASN A 16 13.06 47.11 2.43
CA ASN A 16 11.95 46.77 1.52
C ASN A 16 12.42 46.35 0.13
N ILE A 17 13.45 47.01 -0.41
CA ILE A 17 14.04 46.62 -1.71
C ILE A 17 14.69 45.24 -1.59
N ARG A 18 15.46 44.99 -0.52
CA ARG A 18 16.09 43.70 -0.26
C ARG A 18 15.06 42.59 -0.18
N ASP A 19 14.00 42.78 0.61
CA ASP A 19 12.95 41.78 0.79
C ASP A 19 12.19 41.51 -0.51
N SER A 20 11.89 42.54 -1.30
CA SER A 20 11.28 42.38 -2.64
C SER A 20 12.18 41.60 -3.61
N TYR A 21 13.50 41.77 -3.56
CA TYR A 21 14.43 41.00 -4.38
C TYR A 21 14.50 39.53 -3.93
N PHE A 22 14.51 39.27 -2.62
CA PHE A 22 14.51 37.90 -2.08
C PHE A 22 13.21 37.17 -2.41
N GLU A 23 12.06 37.83 -2.30
CA GLU A 23 10.77 37.25 -2.70
C GLU A 23 10.70 36.95 -4.21
N GLY A 24 11.26 37.84 -5.04
CA GLY A 24 11.37 37.62 -6.48
C GLY A 24 12.27 36.43 -6.82
N PHE A 25 13.40 36.33 -6.13
CA PHE A 25 14.35 35.23 -6.28
C PHE A 25 13.73 33.88 -5.87
N ASP A 26 13.08 33.81 -4.71
CA ASP A 26 12.39 32.62 -4.23
C ASP A 26 11.30 32.14 -5.20
N ARG A 27 10.54 33.09 -5.78
CA ARG A 27 9.50 32.75 -6.77
C ARG A 27 10.10 32.15 -8.04
N VAL A 28 11.21 32.70 -8.53
CA VAL A 28 11.92 32.15 -9.70
C VAL A 28 12.52 30.79 -9.37
N LEU A 29 13.13 30.65 -8.20
CA LEU A 29 13.76 29.41 -7.75
C LEU A 29 12.75 28.27 -7.62
N ARG A 30 11.57 28.54 -7.02
CA ARG A 30 10.46 27.58 -6.96
C ARG A 30 9.99 27.15 -8.36
N LYS A 31 9.78 28.11 -9.28
CA LYS A 31 9.39 27.79 -10.65
C LYS A 31 10.41 26.90 -11.36
N VAL A 32 11.70 27.18 -11.20
CA VAL A 32 12.78 26.38 -11.80
C VAL A 32 12.84 24.98 -11.20
N LEU A 33 12.69 24.86 -9.88
CA LEU A 33 12.67 23.57 -9.18
C LEU A 33 11.46 22.73 -9.58
N ASP A 34 10.26 23.31 -9.66
CA ASP A 34 9.05 22.62 -10.08
C ASP A 34 9.12 22.17 -11.55
N HIS A 35 9.68 23.02 -12.41
CA HIS A 35 9.92 22.66 -13.81
C HIS A 35 10.91 21.49 -13.93
N ARG A 36 12.02 21.53 -13.18
CA ARG A 36 12.99 20.40 -13.15
C ARG A 36 12.38 19.13 -12.59
N ARG A 37 11.60 19.20 -11.51
CA ARG A 37 10.88 18.04 -10.96
C ARG A 37 9.97 17.40 -12.00
N THR A 38 9.23 18.21 -12.73
CA THR A 38 8.34 17.75 -13.80
C THR A 38 9.11 17.03 -14.90
N LEU A 39 10.23 17.60 -15.36
CA LEU A 39 11.08 16.98 -16.38
C LEU A 39 11.68 15.65 -15.91
N ILE A 40 12.14 15.58 -14.66
CA ILE A 40 12.67 14.33 -14.08
C ILE A 40 11.57 13.27 -14.01
N ALA A 41 10.38 13.63 -13.51
CA ALA A 41 9.24 12.71 -13.43
C ALA A 41 8.83 12.18 -14.82
N GLN A 42 8.75 13.06 -15.83
CA GLN A 42 8.44 12.66 -17.21
C GLN A 42 9.53 11.77 -17.80
N THR A 43 10.80 12.09 -17.57
CA THR A 43 11.94 11.28 -18.06
C THR A 43 11.95 9.89 -17.43
N LEU A 44 11.70 9.80 -16.12
CA LEU A 44 11.56 8.53 -15.42
C LEU A 44 10.36 7.74 -15.92
N ALA A 45 9.20 8.38 -16.07
CA ALA A 45 8.00 7.74 -16.61
C ALA A 45 8.25 7.15 -18.01
N TRP A 46 8.91 7.91 -18.90
CA TRP A 46 9.27 7.42 -20.24
C TRP A 46 10.27 6.27 -20.21
N ARG A 47 11.32 6.35 -19.40
CA ARG A 47 12.32 5.27 -19.26
C ARG A 47 11.74 4.01 -18.65
N LEU A 48 10.82 4.15 -17.70
CA LEU A 48 10.23 3.03 -16.99
C LEU A 48 9.05 2.42 -17.76
N ARG A 49 8.43 3.15 -18.69
CA ARG A 49 7.28 2.71 -19.50
C ARG A 49 7.45 1.33 -20.15
N PRO A 50 8.60 0.94 -20.74
CA PRO A 50 8.79 -0.39 -21.31
C PRO A 50 8.73 -1.51 -20.26
N TYR A 51 9.18 -1.24 -19.03
CA TYR A 51 9.13 -2.20 -17.92
C TYR A 51 7.71 -2.38 -17.39
N PHE A 52 6.93 -1.30 -17.37
CA PHE A 52 5.50 -1.35 -17.04
C PHE A 52 4.63 -1.95 -18.15
N ARG A 53 5.15 -2.10 -19.38
CA ARG A 53 4.40 -2.71 -20.50
C ARG A 53 4.09 -4.20 -20.29
N HIS A 54 4.82 -4.85 -19.37
CA HIS A 54 4.62 -6.26 -19.00
C HIS A 54 4.00 -6.44 -17.60
N LEU A 55 3.70 -5.35 -16.89
CA LEU A 55 2.96 -5.47 -15.64
C LEU A 55 1.50 -5.77 -15.97
N PRO A 56 0.92 -6.83 -15.37
CA PRO A 56 -0.47 -7.18 -15.62
C PRO A 56 -1.34 -5.98 -15.26
N SER A 57 -2.15 -5.54 -16.23
CA SER A 57 -3.15 -4.50 -16.00
C SER A 57 -4.01 -4.92 -14.79
N PRO A 58 -4.09 -4.12 -13.72
CA PRO A 58 -4.94 -4.41 -12.58
C PRO A 58 -6.40 -4.25 -13.04
N GLY A 59 -6.97 -5.32 -13.59
CA GLY A 59 -8.38 -5.34 -14.01
C GLY A 59 -8.76 -6.25 -15.17
N MET A 60 -7.83 -6.87 -15.91
CA MET A 60 -8.19 -7.81 -16.98
C MET A 60 -7.19 -8.97 -17.12
N SER A 61 -7.18 -9.87 -16.14
CA SER A 61 -6.76 -11.25 -16.37
C SER A 61 -7.99 -12.09 -16.70
N LYS A 62 -8.40 -12.10 -17.98
CA LYS A 62 -8.99 -13.33 -18.53
C LYS A 62 -7.82 -14.26 -18.81
N SER A 63 -7.37 -14.95 -17.77
CA SER A 63 -6.42 -16.05 -17.89
C SER A 63 -7.12 -17.20 -18.64
N PRO A 64 -6.55 -17.72 -19.74
CA PRO A 64 -6.84 -19.09 -20.13
C PRO A 64 -6.19 -20.00 -19.07
N ASP A 65 -6.88 -21.07 -18.66
CA ASP A 65 -6.50 -22.08 -17.64
C ASP A 65 -7.15 -21.94 -16.25
N SER A 66 -8.48 -21.72 -16.20
CA SER A 66 -9.25 -21.91 -14.97
C SER A 66 -9.75 -23.36 -14.84
N GLU A 67 -8.86 -24.34 -14.68
CA GLU A 67 -9.30 -25.66 -14.23
C GLU A 67 -9.56 -25.69 -12.72
N ASN A 68 -9.00 -24.75 -11.94
CA ASN A 68 -9.28 -24.62 -10.49
C ASN A 68 -9.65 -23.17 -10.11
N PRO A 69 -10.93 -22.87 -9.81
CA PRO A 69 -11.34 -21.57 -9.30
C PRO A 69 -10.78 -21.31 -7.89
N TRP A 70 -10.62 -20.03 -7.54
CA TRP A 70 -10.30 -19.63 -6.16
C TRP A 70 -11.52 -19.90 -5.26
N GLU A 71 -11.33 -20.67 -4.20
CA GLU A 71 -12.34 -21.00 -3.21
C GLU A 71 -12.23 -20.08 -1.98
N PRO A 72 -13.33 -19.41 -1.57
CA PRO A 72 -13.31 -18.55 -0.40
C PRO A 72 -13.23 -19.36 0.90
N VAL A 73 -12.51 -18.80 1.88
CA VAL A 73 -12.37 -19.33 3.23
C VAL A 73 -12.85 -18.29 4.21
N GLU A 74 -14.03 -18.52 4.79
CA GLU A 74 -14.60 -17.61 5.80
C GLU A 74 -14.19 -17.97 7.24
N SER A 75 -13.58 -19.14 7.44
CA SER A 75 -13.26 -19.63 8.78
C SER A 75 -12.17 -20.70 8.78
N LEU A 76 -11.57 -20.90 9.95
CA LEU A 76 -10.65 -22.00 10.24
C LEU A 76 -11.24 -23.37 9.93
N SER A 77 -12.53 -23.57 10.22
CA SER A 77 -13.23 -24.83 9.92
C SER A 77 -13.32 -25.08 8.41
N ARG A 78 -13.56 -24.03 7.61
CA ARG A 78 -13.57 -24.12 6.14
C ARG A 78 -12.18 -24.44 5.61
N LEU A 79 -11.13 -23.76 6.12
CA LEU A 79 -9.74 -24.06 5.77
C LEU A 79 -9.41 -25.54 6.02
N ARG A 80 -9.78 -26.05 7.20
CA ARG A 80 -9.57 -27.46 7.55
C ARG A 80 -10.31 -28.42 6.62
N SER A 81 -11.53 -28.10 6.20
CA SER A 81 -12.29 -28.97 5.28
C SER A 81 -11.66 -29.08 3.90
N ILE A 82 -10.94 -28.04 3.44
CA ILE A 82 -10.29 -28.00 2.13
C ILE A 82 -8.89 -28.62 2.18
N VAL A 83 -8.07 -28.14 3.11
CA VAL A 83 -6.63 -28.47 3.19
C VAL A 83 -6.36 -29.68 4.09
N GLY A 84 -7.27 -30.00 5.02
CA GLY A 84 -7.11 -31.08 5.99
C GLY A 84 -6.23 -30.72 7.19
N GLY A 85 -5.68 -31.75 7.83
CA GLY A 85 -4.74 -31.62 8.95
C GLY A 85 -5.37 -31.63 10.35
N ARG A 86 -4.49 -31.61 11.37
CA ARG A 86 -4.89 -31.61 12.79
C ARG A 86 -5.36 -30.22 13.20
N PHE A 87 -6.59 -30.14 13.70
CA PHE A 87 -7.23 -28.87 14.09
C PHE A 87 -6.38 -28.03 15.05
N GLN A 88 -5.74 -28.66 16.04
CA GLN A 88 -4.89 -27.96 17.00
C GLN A 88 -3.74 -27.20 16.32
N ASN A 89 -3.03 -27.86 15.40
CA ASN A 89 -1.91 -27.26 14.68
C ASN A 89 -2.40 -26.13 13.76
N LEU A 90 -3.55 -26.32 13.11
CA LEU A 90 -4.14 -25.32 12.23
C LEU A 90 -4.60 -24.10 13.01
N ARG A 91 -5.21 -24.31 14.19
CA ARG A 91 -5.64 -23.25 15.09
C ARG A 91 -4.46 -22.40 15.53
N THR A 92 -3.36 -23.01 15.96
CA THR A 92 -2.13 -22.30 16.36
C THR A 92 -1.60 -21.43 15.22
N ARG A 93 -1.44 -21.98 14.02
CA ARG A 93 -0.96 -21.21 12.84
C ARG A 93 -1.91 -20.09 12.43
N TRP A 94 -3.22 -20.33 12.54
CA TRP A 94 -4.25 -19.35 12.23
C TRP A 94 -4.20 -18.16 13.20
N THR A 95 -4.05 -18.42 14.50
CA THR A 95 -3.89 -17.37 15.50
C THR A 95 -2.56 -16.65 15.41
N GLU A 96 -1.46 -17.36 15.11
CA GLU A 96 -0.14 -16.77 14.87
C GLU A 96 -0.17 -15.82 13.67
N ALA A 97 -0.95 -16.12 12.63
CA ALA A 97 -1.17 -15.22 11.49
C ALA A 97 -2.06 -14.00 11.80
N GLY A 98 -2.51 -13.83 13.04
CA GLY A 98 -3.42 -12.73 13.43
C GLY A 98 -4.82 -12.86 12.84
N LEU A 99 -5.21 -14.05 12.37
CA LEU A 99 -6.51 -14.25 11.72
C LEU A 99 -7.62 -14.47 12.74
N PRO A 100 -8.83 -13.95 12.48
CA PRO A 100 -9.93 -14.01 13.43
C PRO A 100 -10.41 -15.45 13.60
N LEU A 101 -10.46 -15.94 14.83
CA LEU A 101 -11.27 -17.10 15.16
C LEU A 101 -12.72 -16.60 15.22
N ARG A 102 -13.57 -17.00 14.28
CA ARG A 102 -15.01 -16.69 14.35
C ARG A 102 -15.62 -17.35 15.60
N GLU A 103 -15.55 -16.66 16.72
CA GLU A 103 -16.24 -17.02 17.95
C GLU A 103 -17.64 -16.41 17.86
N HIS A 104 -18.63 -17.27 17.60
CA HIS A 104 -20.06 -17.01 17.77
C HIS A 104 -20.71 -15.84 17.00
N ARG A 105 -21.71 -16.19 16.18
CA ARG A 105 -22.78 -15.34 15.60
C ARG A 105 -22.79 -13.87 16.09
N GLY A 106 -22.28 -12.95 15.27
CA GLY A 106 -22.63 -11.53 15.39
C GLY A 106 -21.47 -10.55 15.25
N ASP A 107 -20.28 -10.92 15.72
CA ASP A 107 -19.13 -10.02 15.66
C ASP A 107 -18.47 -10.06 14.28
N ARG A 108 -18.64 -8.95 13.57
CA ARG A 108 -17.94 -8.71 12.30
C ARG A 108 -16.50 -8.39 12.64
N ALA A 109 -15.59 -9.17 12.07
CA ALA A 109 -14.14 -8.96 12.12
C ALA A 109 -13.78 -7.77 11.22
N GLU A 110 -14.21 -6.56 11.60
CA GLU A 110 -14.03 -5.36 10.77
C GLU A 110 -12.58 -4.84 10.79
N ASP A 111 -11.75 -5.21 11.77
CA ASP A 111 -10.33 -4.82 11.81
C ASP A 111 -9.47 -5.88 12.52
N TYR A 112 -9.04 -6.93 11.81
CA TYR A 112 -7.97 -7.81 12.32
C TYR A 112 -6.62 -7.39 11.73
N ALA A 113 -5.63 -7.20 12.60
CA ALA A 113 -4.26 -6.93 12.18
C ALA A 113 -3.59 -8.26 11.82
N VAL A 114 -3.33 -8.45 10.53
CA VAL A 114 -2.59 -9.64 10.04
C VAL A 114 -1.13 -9.53 10.48
N ASP A 115 -0.63 -10.58 11.10
CA ASP A 115 0.81 -10.73 11.35
C ASP A 115 1.49 -11.28 10.10
N GLU A 116 2.44 -10.52 9.54
CA GLU A 116 3.11 -10.89 8.28
C GLU A 116 3.92 -12.19 8.42
N GLU A 117 4.61 -12.39 9.54
CA GLU A 117 5.44 -13.57 9.77
C GLU A 117 4.58 -14.82 9.95
N GLY A 118 3.53 -14.72 10.76
CA GLY A 118 2.54 -15.77 10.93
C GLY A 118 1.80 -16.10 9.63
N TRP A 119 1.45 -15.09 8.83
CA TRP A 119 0.85 -15.30 7.51
C TRP A 119 1.79 -16.02 6.54
N LEU A 120 3.07 -15.65 6.49
CA LEU A 120 4.07 -16.33 5.66
C LEU A 120 4.24 -17.79 6.09
N ALA A 121 4.26 -18.08 7.39
CA ALA A 121 4.34 -19.43 7.92
C ALA A 121 3.09 -20.27 7.60
N LEU A 122 1.91 -19.67 7.68
CA LEU A 122 0.63 -20.31 7.34
C LEU A 122 0.53 -20.58 5.84
N SER A 123 0.78 -19.58 5.00
CA SER A 123 0.72 -19.72 3.53
C SER A 123 1.75 -20.74 3.01
N SER A 124 2.96 -20.77 3.59
CA SER A 124 3.97 -21.80 3.28
C SER A 124 3.52 -23.20 3.68
N TRP A 125 2.80 -23.33 4.80
CA TRP A 125 2.23 -24.61 5.21
C TRP A 125 1.11 -25.05 4.26
N ILE A 126 0.20 -24.15 3.87
CA ILE A 126 -0.87 -24.41 2.90
C ILE A 126 -0.28 -24.82 1.53
N LEU A 127 0.79 -24.15 1.09
CA LEU A 127 1.51 -24.47 -0.14
C LEU A 127 2.06 -25.90 -0.15
N LYS A 128 2.59 -26.38 0.98
CA LYS A 128 3.06 -27.76 1.13
C LYS A 128 1.94 -28.80 1.04
N GLN A 129 0.68 -28.39 1.26
CA GLN A 129 -0.50 -29.24 1.09
C GLN A 129 -1.04 -29.23 -0.35
N GLY A 130 -0.38 -28.52 -1.28
CA GLY A 130 -0.79 -28.42 -2.68
C GLY A 130 -1.81 -27.32 -2.96
N TYR A 131 -1.88 -26.30 -2.11
CA TYR A 131 -2.80 -25.17 -2.28
C TYR A 131 -2.05 -23.84 -2.29
N GLU A 132 -2.44 -22.95 -3.18
CA GLU A 132 -2.05 -21.54 -3.11
C GLU A 132 -3.04 -20.79 -2.22
N SER A 133 -2.57 -19.75 -1.54
CA SER A 133 -3.40 -18.93 -0.64
C SER A 133 -3.13 -17.45 -0.86
N ARG A 134 -4.17 -16.63 -0.73
CA ARG A 134 -4.09 -15.16 -0.75
C ARG A 134 -5.06 -14.53 0.23
N LEU A 135 -4.67 -13.43 0.86
CA LEU A 135 -5.54 -12.65 1.73
C LEU A 135 -6.53 -11.82 0.91
N THR A 136 -7.74 -11.69 1.42
CA THR A 136 -8.81 -10.88 0.81
C THR A 136 -9.39 -9.88 1.81
N PRO A 137 -8.58 -8.93 2.31
CA PRO A 137 -8.99 -8.01 3.39
C PRO A 137 -10.20 -7.14 3.04
N ASN A 138 -10.45 -6.92 1.75
CA ASN A 138 -11.55 -6.07 1.27
C ASN A 138 -12.85 -6.85 0.98
N GLN A 139 -12.88 -8.18 1.17
CA GLN A 139 -14.03 -9.00 0.82
C GLN A 139 -14.84 -9.36 2.08
N VAL A 140 -16.06 -8.85 2.15
CA VAL A 140 -16.94 -9.05 3.31
C VAL A 140 -17.18 -10.54 3.56
N GLY A 141 -16.80 -11.00 4.75
CA GLY A 141 -17.03 -12.38 5.20
C GLY A 141 -16.04 -13.41 4.66
N CYS A 142 -15.02 -13.00 3.91
CA CYS A 142 -13.95 -13.85 3.42
C CYS A 142 -12.63 -13.43 4.08
N VAL A 143 -11.88 -14.38 4.65
CA VAL A 143 -10.58 -14.08 5.28
C VAL A 143 -9.45 -14.27 4.27
N MET A 144 -9.56 -15.33 3.47
CA MET A 144 -8.59 -15.68 2.44
C MET A 144 -9.26 -16.51 1.34
N GLU A 145 -8.57 -16.65 0.22
CA GLU A 145 -8.96 -17.56 -0.84
C GLU A 145 -7.88 -18.60 -1.09
N LEU A 146 -8.31 -19.80 -1.49
CA LEU A 146 -7.44 -20.92 -1.80
C LEU A 146 -7.60 -21.36 -3.24
N ARG A 147 -6.53 -21.85 -3.86
CA ARG A 147 -6.60 -22.49 -5.18
C ARG A 147 -5.76 -23.75 -5.16
N LYS A 148 -6.30 -24.85 -5.69
CA LYS A 148 -5.53 -26.09 -5.81
C LYS A 148 -4.46 -25.94 -6.89
N LYS A 149 -3.22 -26.27 -6.52
CA LYS A 149 -2.05 -26.28 -7.41
C LYS A 149 -1.98 -27.56 -8.23
#